data_AF-A0A8H4QGS9-F1
#
_entry.id   AF-A0A8H4QGS9-F1
#
_cell.length_a   1.000
_cell.length_b   1.000
_cell.length_c   1.000
_cell.angle_alpha   90.00
_cell.angle_beta   90.00
_cell.angle_gamma   90.00
#
_symmetry.space_group_name_H-M   'P 1'
#
loop_
_entity.id
_entity.type
_entity.pdbx_description
1 polymer ?
#
loop_
_entity_poly.entity_id
_entity_poly.type
_entity_poly.pdbx_seq_one_letter_code
_entity_poly.pdbx_strand_id
1 'polypeptide(L)'
;MPPKASPSPSDALDLSITAQLAKIGEGFPATDLIKVLLRHIAIDLAQFVRNAQCSNQVYYRSRLVYDAIQELMKKIDGASDTDTTIIWETFQRYTAAIIPLEKILLNFYSYYRTEQRRQHLPPTDSIESTIIFLETWQIDRKALEDTFVTFSTSAIFLDLSDSIKKDLADNHRIHRTADDMQTLKALYDFFIGVKIVDADIIQSRSQKLVLGVKTSVRAIMTRLSQNPNVLPSTEIAIRILLLVYIPFAYLSVATTSTDWRDYFKTTAIWLALQNATKRVEEHLQPSSTVTVQVLEKEHEDLKLLLLKLTIVTVDTAKELLDLFKLAAQIRSPLRARSVELVKMMYQLNYISSDPKNATAARHRPALKMLFQDSLTTLEGTKAAVSDVKTIVLVADEYKKQEIALKDVLSDIGIAYSNMGLTDAWADKQTLFNEAVKIDEEHLTLMRRRLSLD
;
A
#
# COMPACT_ATOMS: atom_id res chain seq x y z
N MET A 1 -54.70 21.30 -27.83
CA MET A 1 -53.90 20.12 -27.42
C MET A 1 -52.93 20.57 -26.34
N PRO A 2 -53.01 20.03 -25.11
CA PRO A 2 -52.12 20.41 -24.03
C PRO A 2 -50.74 19.72 -24.17
N PRO A 3 -49.69 20.23 -23.51
CA PRO A 3 -48.34 19.69 -23.62
C PRO A 3 -48.25 18.33 -22.90
N LYS A 4 -47.58 17.37 -23.55
CA LYS A 4 -47.22 16.07 -22.96
C LYS A 4 -46.34 16.27 -21.73
N ALA A 5 -46.75 15.69 -20.60
CA ALA A 5 -45.92 15.56 -19.41
C ALA A 5 -44.67 14.74 -19.72
N SER A 6 -43.52 15.27 -19.31
CA SER A 6 -42.23 14.56 -19.29
C SER A 6 -42.30 13.37 -18.34
N PRO A 7 -41.65 12.23 -18.67
CA PRO A 7 -41.61 11.07 -17.79
C PRO A 7 -40.78 11.38 -16.54
N SER A 8 -41.33 11.01 -15.39
CA SER A 8 -40.67 11.09 -14.08
C SER A 8 -39.36 10.30 -14.06
N PRO A 9 -38.33 10.74 -13.33
CA PRO A 9 -37.07 10.01 -13.20
C PRO A 9 -37.32 8.69 -12.48
N SER A 10 -36.71 7.63 -13.00
CA SER A 10 -36.67 6.27 -12.47
C SER A 10 -36.36 6.22 -10.96
N ASP A 11 -37.08 5.35 -10.25
CA ASP A 11 -36.84 4.93 -8.87
C ASP A 11 -35.39 4.46 -8.65
N ALA A 12 -34.50 5.40 -8.31
CA ALA A 12 -33.25 5.06 -7.68
C ALA A 12 -33.55 4.70 -6.22
N LEU A 13 -33.20 3.47 -5.81
CA LEU A 13 -33.41 2.96 -4.46
C LEU A 13 -32.68 3.87 -3.44
N ASP A 14 -33.42 4.72 -2.73
CA ASP A 14 -32.86 5.56 -1.67
C ASP A 14 -32.49 4.71 -0.44
N LEU A 15 -31.18 4.58 -0.24
CA LEU A 15 -30.53 3.81 0.83
C LEU A 15 -30.14 4.68 2.04
N SER A 16 -30.62 5.92 2.17
CA SER A 16 -30.29 6.79 3.31
C SER A 16 -30.83 6.26 4.66
N ILE A 17 -30.07 6.45 5.75
CA ILE A 17 -30.36 5.94 7.12
C ILE A 17 -31.75 6.35 7.61
N THR A 18 -32.15 7.60 7.37
CA THR A 18 -33.46 8.14 7.74
C THR A 18 -34.61 7.50 6.96
N ALA A 19 -34.41 7.20 5.67
CA ALA A 19 -35.39 6.47 4.85
C ALA A 19 -35.43 4.97 5.22
N GLN A 20 -34.31 4.37 5.63
CA GLN A 20 -34.26 2.96 6.04
C GLN A 20 -34.88 2.72 7.42
N LEU A 21 -34.62 3.60 8.41
CA LEU A 21 -35.17 3.50 9.76
C LEU A 21 -36.70 3.71 9.81
N ALA A 22 -37.24 4.62 8.97
CA ALA A 22 -38.68 4.87 8.87
C ALA A 22 -39.45 3.74 8.18
N LYS A 23 -38.76 2.83 7.46
CA LYS A 23 -39.36 1.77 6.65
C LYS A 23 -39.47 0.41 7.37
N ILE A 24 -38.98 0.26 8.61
CA ILE A 24 -39.16 -0.98 9.40
C ILE A 24 -40.42 -0.80 10.27
N GLY A 25 -41.54 -1.38 9.82
CA GLY A 25 -42.87 -1.22 10.43
C GLY A 25 -42.96 -1.66 11.89
N GLU A 26 -44.10 -1.40 12.52
CA GLU A 26 -44.47 -2.13 13.74
C GLU A 26 -44.66 -3.60 13.39
N GLY A 27 -44.00 -4.46 14.16
CA GLY A 27 -43.96 -5.90 13.94
C GLY A 27 -44.41 -6.62 15.20
N PHE A 28 -44.55 -7.95 15.10
CA PHE A 28 -44.99 -8.75 16.24
C PHE A 28 -43.91 -8.84 17.34
N PRO A 29 -44.29 -8.91 18.63
CA PRO A 29 -43.35 -8.92 19.77
C PRO A 29 -42.27 -10.01 19.69
N ALA A 30 -42.60 -11.17 19.09
CA ALA A 30 -41.65 -12.29 18.92
C ALA A 30 -40.45 -11.95 18.02
N THR A 31 -40.47 -10.79 17.34
CA THR A 31 -39.43 -10.35 16.40
C THR A 31 -38.79 -9.02 16.80
N ASP A 32 -39.05 -8.54 18.01
CA ASP A 32 -38.52 -7.26 18.49
C ASP A 32 -36.99 -7.21 18.49
N LEU A 33 -36.33 -8.32 18.85
CA LEU A 33 -34.87 -8.40 18.82
C LEU A 33 -34.33 -8.21 17.39
N ILE A 34 -34.90 -8.92 16.41
CA ILE A 34 -34.54 -8.79 14.98
C ILE A 34 -34.68 -7.33 14.53
N LYS A 35 -35.80 -6.70 14.89
CA LYS A 35 -36.07 -5.29 14.55
C LYS A 35 -35.04 -4.34 15.17
N VAL A 36 -34.70 -4.51 16.44
CA VAL A 36 -33.68 -3.69 17.12
C VAL A 36 -32.31 -3.87 16.46
N LEU A 37 -31.92 -5.11 16.16
CA LEU A 37 -30.65 -5.41 15.50
C LEU A 37 -30.57 -4.80 14.09
N LEU A 38 -31.63 -4.95 13.28
CA LEU A 38 -31.70 -4.33 11.94
C LEU A 38 -31.57 -2.80 12.01
N ARG A 39 -32.22 -2.15 12.98
CA ARG A 39 -32.10 -0.70 13.18
C ARG A 39 -30.67 -0.29 13.56
N HIS A 40 -30.02 -1.06 14.45
CA HIS A 40 -28.65 -0.76 14.86
C HIS A 40 -27.67 -0.95 13.69
N ILE A 41 -27.80 -2.05 12.96
CA ILE A 41 -26.99 -2.33 11.78
C ILE A 41 -27.16 -1.24 10.71
N ALA A 42 -28.38 -0.76 10.45
CA ALA A 42 -28.60 0.31 9.48
C ALA A 42 -27.85 1.61 9.83
N ILE A 43 -27.72 1.92 11.13
CA ILE A 43 -26.95 3.08 11.60
C ILE A 43 -25.45 2.84 11.36
N ASP A 44 -24.96 1.64 11.67
CA ASP A 44 -23.56 1.29 11.55
C ASP A 44 -23.09 1.23 10.09
N LEU A 45 -23.94 0.72 9.16
CA LEU A 45 -23.61 0.59 7.74
C LEU A 45 -23.20 1.91 7.09
N ALA A 46 -23.76 3.04 7.52
CA ALA A 46 -23.39 4.34 6.97
C ALA A 46 -21.96 4.78 7.31
N GLN A 47 -21.35 4.15 8.31
CA GLN A 47 -19.97 4.38 8.71
C GLN A 47 -19.00 3.41 8.01
N PHE A 48 -19.53 2.46 7.23
CA PHE A 48 -18.71 1.44 6.59
C PHE A 48 -18.05 2.01 5.35
N VAL A 49 -16.73 1.95 5.33
CA VAL A 49 -15.90 2.29 4.18
C VAL A 49 -15.47 1.02 3.45
N ARG A 50 -15.02 -0.01 4.18
CA ARG A 50 -14.70 -1.33 3.61
C ARG A 50 -15.93 -2.23 3.57
N ASN A 51 -16.02 -3.04 2.52
CA ASN A 51 -17.11 -4.01 2.29
C ASN A 51 -18.52 -3.40 2.34
N ALA A 52 -18.65 -2.09 2.11
CA ALA A 52 -19.89 -1.35 2.33
C ALA A 52 -21.05 -1.90 1.47
N GLN A 53 -20.77 -2.24 0.21
CA GLN A 53 -21.79 -2.75 -0.71
C GLN A 53 -22.25 -4.16 -0.31
N CYS A 54 -21.32 -5.05 0.04
CA CYS A 54 -21.66 -6.38 0.55
C CYS A 54 -22.41 -6.32 1.88
N SER A 55 -21.99 -5.46 2.81
CA SER A 55 -22.68 -5.30 4.10
C SER A 55 -24.10 -4.78 3.90
N ASN A 56 -24.32 -3.84 2.99
CA ASN A 56 -25.66 -3.38 2.61
C ASN A 56 -26.53 -4.50 2.06
N GLN A 57 -25.98 -5.42 1.28
CA GLN A 57 -26.72 -6.56 0.76
C GLN A 57 -27.10 -7.57 1.85
N VAL A 58 -26.21 -7.83 2.81
CA VAL A 58 -26.55 -8.67 3.97
C VAL A 58 -27.70 -8.05 4.76
N TYR A 59 -27.67 -6.74 5.01
CA TYR A 59 -28.78 -6.04 5.64
C TYR A 59 -30.07 -6.12 4.82
N TYR A 60 -30.01 -5.85 3.52
CA TYR A 60 -31.18 -5.91 2.63
C TYR A 60 -31.83 -7.29 2.66
N ARG A 61 -31.04 -8.36 2.52
CA ARG A 61 -31.54 -9.75 2.58
C ARG A 61 -32.09 -10.10 3.95
N SER A 62 -31.42 -9.69 5.02
CA SER A 62 -31.91 -9.89 6.38
C SER A 62 -33.26 -9.23 6.60
N ARG A 63 -33.45 -8.03 6.04
CA ARG A 63 -34.73 -7.33 6.04
C ARG A 63 -35.80 -8.06 5.23
N LEU A 64 -35.48 -8.59 4.05
CA LEU A 64 -36.45 -9.39 3.28
C LEU A 64 -36.93 -10.61 4.05
N VAL A 65 -36.02 -11.30 4.76
CA VAL A 65 -36.38 -12.43 5.64
C VAL A 65 -37.27 -11.95 6.78
N TYR A 66 -36.95 -10.83 7.43
CA TYR A 66 -37.79 -10.24 8.47
C TYR A 66 -39.19 -9.89 7.96
N ASP A 67 -39.28 -9.20 6.82
CA ASP A 67 -40.56 -8.80 6.22
C ASP A 67 -41.39 -10.06 5.87
N ALA A 68 -40.76 -11.12 5.35
CA ALA A 68 -41.44 -12.40 5.10
C ALA A 68 -41.93 -13.10 6.37
N ILE A 69 -41.15 -13.07 7.47
CA ILE A 69 -41.60 -13.56 8.79
C ILE A 69 -42.83 -12.77 9.24
N GLN A 70 -42.82 -11.43 9.13
CA GLN A 70 -43.98 -10.60 9.50
C GLN A 70 -45.22 -10.98 8.69
N GLU A 71 -45.08 -11.18 7.38
CA GLU A 71 -46.21 -11.55 6.52
C GLU A 71 -46.80 -12.92 6.88
N LEU A 72 -45.97 -13.91 7.25
CA LEU A 72 -46.47 -15.20 7.75
C LEU A 72 -47.22 -15.04 9.08
N MET A 73 -46.73 -14.20 9.99
CA MET A 73 -47.40 -13.93 11.26
C MET A 73 -48.74 -13.20 11.06
N LYS A 74 -48.81 -12.22 10.14
CA LYS A 74 -50.08 -11.55 9.77
C LYS A 74 -51.09 -12.52 9.16
N LYS A 75 -50.63 -13.46 8.34
CA LYS A 75 -51.51 -14.50 7.77
C LYS A 75 -52.16 -15.36 8.85
N ILE A 76 -51.45 -15.66 9.94
CA ILE A 76 -52.00 -16.41 11.07
C ILE A 76 -52.96 -15.56 11.90
N ASP A 77 -52.58 -14.31 12.21
CA ASP A 77 -53.41 -13.38 12.98
C ASP A 77 -54.75 -13.08 12.28
N GLY A 78 -54.76 -13.05 10.94
CA GLY A 78 -55.95 -12.85 10.13
C GLY A 78 -56.68 -14.12 9.67
N ALA A 79 -56.25 -15.32 10.08
CA ALA A 79 -56.87 -16.57 9.63
C ALA A 79 -58.20 -16.86 10.37
N SER A 80 -59.19 -17.41 9.66
CA SER A 80 -60.42 -17.96 10.25
C SER A 80 -60.26 -19.45 10.63
N ASP A 81 -61.08 -19.95 11.55
CA ASP A 81 -61.01 -21.29 12.18
C ASP A 81 -61.10 -22.51 11.23
N THR A 82 -61.11 -22.32 9.91
CA THR A 82 -61.46 -23.34 8.91
C THR A 82 -60.29 -24.07 8.25
N ASP A 83 -59.02 -23.69 8.49
CA ASP A 83 -57.86 -24.35 7.85
C ASP A 83 -56.63 -24.50 8.77
N THR A 84 -56.78 -25.36 9.80
CA THR A 84 -55.78 -25.57 10.86
C THR A 84 -54.44 -26.14 10.36
N THR A 85 -54.44 -26.91 9.27
CA THR A 85 -53.22 -27.51 8.71
C THR A 85 -52.32 -26.45 8.06
N ILE A 86 -52.89 -25.56 7.23
CA ILE A 86 -52.12 -24.48 6.59
C ILE A 86 -51.61 -23.47 7.63
N ILE A 87 -52.41 -23.18 8.67
CA ILE A 87 -52.01 -22.33 9.79
C ILE A 87 -50.83 -22.94 10.55
N TRP A 88 -50.86 -24.26 10.81
CA TRP A 88 -49.77 -24.97 11.49
C TRP A 88 -48.46 -24.93 10.69
N GLU A 89 -48.50 -25.21 9.38
CA GLU A 89 -47.31 -25.11 8.52
C GLU A 89 -46.74 -23.70 8.50
N THR A 90 -47.61 -22.68 8.41
CA THR A 90 -47.21 -21.26 8.47
C THR A 90 -46.53 -20.95 9.79
N PHE A 91 -47.07 -21.47 10.90
CA PHE A 91 -46.52 -21.31 12.25
C PHE A 91 -45.11 -21.91 12.37
N GLN A 92 -44.92 -23.13 11.85
CA GLN A 92 -43.61 -23.79 11.85
C GLN A 92 -42.57 -23.02 11.03
N ARG A 93 -42.95 -22.50 9.85
CA ARG A 93 -42.02 -21.78 8.97
C ARG A 93 -41.49 -20.50 9.62
N TYR A 94 -42.36 -19.64 10.14
CA TYR A 94 -41.91 -18.37 10.71
C TYR A 94 -41.12 -18.59 12.01
N THR A 95 -41.54 -19.51 12.88
CA THR A 95 -40.84 -19.79 14.15
C THR A 95 -39.45 -20.38 13.93
N ALA A 96 -39.29 -21.26 12.93
CA ALA A 96 -37.99 -21.83 12.57
C ALA A 96 -37.00 -20.78 12.03
N ALA A 97 -37.48 -19.70 11.42
CA ALA A 97 -36.64 -18.67 10.79
C ALA A 97 -36.15 -17.57 11.75
N ILE A 98 -36.81 -17.36 12.89
CA ILE A 98 -36.46 -16.30 13.86
C ILE A 98 -35.04 -16.49 14.40
N ILE A 99 -34.75 -17.62 15.05
CA ILE A 99 -33.45 -17.84 15.73
C ILE A 99 -32.26 -17.80 14.76
N PRO A 100 -32.32 -18.42 13.56
CA PRO A 100 -31.24 -18.31 12.59
C PRO A 100 -30.99 -16.88 12.11
N LEU A 101 -32.06 -16.09 11.88
CA LEU A 101 -31.91 -14.69 11.49
C LEU A 101 -31.31 -13.86 12.62
N GLU A 102 -31.75 -14.04 13.87
CA GLU A 102 -31.17 -13.39 15.04
C GLU A 102 -29.68 -13.69 15.15
N LYS A 103 -29.27 -14.95 14.96
CA LYS A 103 -27.87 -15.35 15.00
C LYS A 103 -27.04 -14.67 13.91
N ILE A 104 -27.56 -14.56 12.68
CA ILE A 104 -26.89 -13.82 11.60
C ILE A 104 -26.69 -12.37 12.01
N LEU A 105 -27.75 -11.71 12.50
CA LEU A 105 -27.71 -10.30 12.87
C LEU A 105 -26.84 -10.02 14.10
N LEU A 106 -26.82 -10.91 15.08
CA LEU A 106 -25.95 -10.80 16.27
C LEU A 106 -24.48 -11.01 15.91
N ASN A 107 -24.19 -11.94 15.00
CA ASN A 107 -22.82 -12.19 14.54
C ASN A 107 -22.35 -11.17 13.50
N PHE A 108 -23.27 -10.41 12.91
CA PHE A 108 -22.94 -9.38 11.93
C PHE A 108 -22.11 -8.28 12.60
N TYR A 109 -20.80 -8.37 12.39
CA TYR A 109 -19.80 -7.43 12.90
C TYR A 109 -19.77 -7.26 14.44
N SER A 110 -19.97 -8.35 15.20
CA SER A 110 -19.86 -8.35 16.67
C SER A 110 -18.46 -8.02 17.22
N TYR A 111 -17.40 -8.05 16.40
CA TYR A 111 -16.00 -7.84 16.84
C TYR A 111 -15.46 -6.39 16.71
N TYR A 112 -16.23 -5.40 16.23
CA TYR A 112 -15.66 -4.23 15.53
C TYR A 112 -15.90 -2.84 16.16
N ARG A 113 -16.23 -2.75 17.46
CA ARG A 113 -16.47 -1.45 18.13
C ARG A 113 -15.25 -0.53 18.23
N THR A 114 -14.04 -0.99 17.87
CA THR A 114 -12.78 -0.25 18.09
C THR A 114 -12.16 0.38 16.84
N GLU A 115 -12.59 0.04 15.62
CA GLU A 115 -12.09 0.69 14.39
C GLU A 115 -12.79 2.05 14.18
N GLN A 116 -12.35 3.08 14.90
CA GLN A 116 -12.99 4.40 14.90
C GLN A 116 -13.07 5.10 13.53
N ARG A 117 -12.32 4.63 12.52
CA ARG A 117 -12.44 5.04 11.11
C ARG A 117 -12.01 3.88 10.22
N ARG A 118 -12.96 3.15 9.64
CA ARG A 118 -12.66 2.11 8.64
C ARG A 118 -11.99 2.80 7.46
N GLN A 119 -10.69 2.64 7.27
CA GLN A 119 -9.99 3.12 6.08
C GLN A 119 -9.85 1.95 5.10
N HIS A 120 -9.78 2.24 3.80
CA HIS A 120 -9.50 1.21 2.79
C HIS A 120 -8.07 0.68 2.88
N LEU A 121 -7.15 1.44 3.49
CA LEU A 121 -5.74 1.09 3.61
C LEU A 121 -5.38 0.82 5.07
N PRO A 122 -4.37 -0.04 5.31
CA PRO A 122 -3.89 -0.32 6.65
C PRO A 122 -3.34 0.93 7.33
N PRO A 123 -3.46 1.02 8.68
CA PRO A 123 -2.83 2.08 9.43
C PRO A 123 -1.30 1.95 9.36
N THR A 124 -0.58 3.03 9.66
CA THR A 124 0.89 3.10 9.58
C THR A 124 1.53 3.29 10.95
N ASP A 125 0.82 2.92 12.01
CA ASP A 125 1.25 3.04 13.40
C ASP A 125 2.17 1.88 13.82
N SER A 126 1.84 0.63 13.47
CA SER A 126 2.71 -0.54 13.67
C SER A 126 2.54 -1.61 12.59
N ILE A 127 3.56 -2.46 12.41
CA ILE A 127 3.48 -3.51 11.39
C ILE A 127 2.49 -4.56 11.86
N GLU A 128 2.42 -4.80 13.16
CA GLU A 128 1.44 -5.65 13.80
C GLU A 128 0.01 -5.19 13.52
N SER A 129 -0.29 -3.88 13.67
CA SER A 129 -1.62 -3.34 13.36
C SER A 129 -1.95 -3.47 11.86
N THR A 130 -0.94 -3.31 10.99
CA THR A 130 -1.08 -3.51 9.55
C THR A 130 -1.42 -4.96 9.20
N ILE A 131 -0.76 -5.93 9.84
CA ILE A 131 -1.06 -7.34 9.64
C ILE A 131 -2.42 -7.73 10.23
N ILE A 132 -2.76 -7.24 11.42
CA ILE A 132 -4.08 -7.44 12.02
C ILE A 132 -5.17 -6.91 11.08
N PHE A 133 -4.95 -5.74 10.47
CA PHE A 133 -5.86 -5.18 9.47
C PHE A 133 -6.06 -6.13 8.29
N LEU A 134 -4.98 -6.69 7.74
CA LEU A 134 -5.03 -7.63 6.61
C LEU A 134 -5.81 -8.91 6.94
N GLU A 135 -5.53 -9.49 8.10
CA GLU A 135 -6.23 -10.69 8.59
C GLU A 135 -7.70 -10.41 8.84
N THR A 136 -8.00 -9.26 9.45
CA THR A 136 -9.37 -8.80 9.68
C THR A 136 -10.11 -8.61 8.35
N TRP A 137 -9.48 -7.97 7.36
CA TRP A 137 -10.05 -7.80 6.03
C TRP A 137 -10.45 -9.15 5.39
N GLN A 138 -9.62 -10.18 5.53
CA GLN A 138 -9.91 -11.51 5.00
C GLN A 138 -11.04 -12.21 5.77
N ILE A 139 -11.03 -12.13 7.10
CA ILE A 139 -12.08 -12.68 7.97
C ILE A 139 -13.44 -12.05 7.64
N ASP A 140 -13.50 -10.73 7.49
CA ASP A 140 -14.71 -9.99 7.14
C ASP A 140 -15.30 -10.47 5.82
N ARG A 141 -14.46 -10.64 4.81
CA ARG A 141 -14.89 -11.11 3.50
C ARG A 141 -15.50 -12.49 3.56
N LYS A 142 -14.84 -13.41 4.27
CA LYS A 142 -15.29 -14.78 4.46
C LYS A 142 -16.62 -14.81 5.21
N ALA A 143 -16.76 -14.06 6.30
CA ALA A 143 -17.99 -13.98 7.06
C ALA A 143 -19.18 -13.48 6.22
N LEU A 144 -18.96 -12.47 5.38
CA LEU A 144 -19.96 -11.98 4.43
C LEU A 144 -20.34 -13.06 3.41
N GLU A 145 -19.36 -13.76 2.84
CA GLU A 145 -19.59 -14.84 1.88
C GLU A 145 -20.40 -15.99 2.51
N ASP A 146 -20.00 -16.45 3.69
CA ASP A 146 -20.69 -17.51 4.44
C ASP A 146 -22.15 -17.09 4.75
N THR A 147 -22.39 -15.80 5.00
CA THR A 147 -23.74 -15.25 5.20
C THR A 147 -24.56 -15.27 3.91
N PHE A 148 -24.00 -14.88 2.77
CA PHE A 148 -24.68 -14.98 1.46
C PHE A 148 -24.99 -16.42 1.06
N VAL A 149 -24.06 -17.35 1.33
CA VAL A 149 -24.28 -18.79 1.13
C VAL A 149 -25.43 -19.25 2.02
N THR A 150 -25.48 -18.82 3.28
CA THR A 150 -26.57 -19.19 4.20
C THR A 150 -27.92 -18.69 3.69
N PHE A 151 -28.03 -17.43 3.23
CA PHE A 151 -29.28 -16.93 2.65
C PHE A 151 -29.72 -17.69 1.40
N SER A 152 -28.76 -18.08 0.55
CA SER A 152 -29.06 -18.70 -0.75
C SER A 152 -29.26 -20.21 -0.71
N THR A 153 -28.90 -20.89 0.39
CA THR A 153 -28.95 -22.36 0.49
C THR A 153 -29.81 -22.88 1.65
N SER A 154 -30.06 -22.06 2.68
CA SER A 154 -30.83 -22.50 3.84
C SER A 154 -32.32 -22.65 3.49
N ALA A 155 -32.83 -23.89 3.52
CA ALA A 155 -34.26 -24.17 3.34
C ALA A 155 -35.13 -23.34 4.30
N ILE A 156 -34.65 -23.09 5.53
CA ILE A 156 -35.32 -22.27 6.54
C ILE A 156 -35.71 -20.88 5.99
N PHE A 157 -34.86 -20.27 5.17
CA PHE A 157 -35.13 -18.96 4.58
C PHE A 157 -35.82 -19.07 3.22
N LEU A 158 -35.43 -20.03 2.39
CA LEU A 158 -36.00 -20.18 1.05
C LEU A 158 -37.48 -20.62 1.05
N ASP A 159 -37.93 -21.32 2.10
CA ASP A 159 -39.30 -21.85 2.20
C ASP A 159 -40.30 -20.84 2.79
N LEU A 160 -39.84 -19.64 3.19
CA LEU A 160 -40.70 -18.57 3.71
C LEU A 160 -41.64 -18.03 2.63
N SER A 161 -41.16 -17.84 1.40
CA SER A 161 -42.01 -17.56 0.23
C SER A 161 -41.24 -17.73 -1.09
N ASP A 162 -41.95 -18.05 -2.17
CA ASP A 162 -41.36 -18.10 -3.52
C ASP A 162 -40.81 -16.74 -3.98
N SER A 163 -41.43 -15.64 -3.51
CA SER A 163 -41.00 -14.29 -3.87
C SER A 163 -39.60 -13.97 -3.34
N ILE A 164 -39.32 -14.27 -2.07
CA ILE A 164 -38.00 -13.97 -1.49
C ILE A 164 -36.93 -14.97 -1.93
N LYS A 165 -37.32 -16.21 -2.29
CA LYS A 165 -36.37 -17.24 -2.73
C LYS A 165 -35.49 -16.76 -3.87
N LYS A 166 -36.06 -16.02 -4.82
CA LYS A 166 -35.32 -15.41 -5.93
C LYS A 166 -34.35 -14.35 -5.41
N ASP A 167 -34.83 -13.39 -4.61
CA ASP A 167 -34.03 -12.27 -4.12
C ASP A 167 -32.90 -12.70 -3.17
N LEU A 168 -33.10 -13.78 -2.40
CA LEU A 168 -32.06 -14.36 -1.55
C LEU A 168 -31.01 -15.14 -2.35
N ALA A 169 -31.40 -15.71 -3.48
CA ALA A 169 -30.53 -16.41 -4.42
C ALA A 169 -29.82 -15.45 -5.40
N ASP A 170 -30.19 -14.16 -5.43
CA ASP A 170 -29.59 -13.19 -6.33
C ASP A 170 -28.06 -13.12 -6.17
N ASN A 171 -27.39 -12.76 -7.24
CA ASN A 171 -25.94 -12.75 -7.29
C ASN A 171 -25.36 -11.53 -6.54
N HIS A 172 -24.62 -11.75 -5.46
CA HIS A 172 -23.95 -10.68 -4.69
C HIS A 172 -22.59 -10.26 -5.27
N ARG A 173 -22.08 -10.95 -6.30
CA ARG A 173 -20.73 -10.71 -6.86
C ARG A 173 -20.52 -9.29 -7.37
N ILE A 174 -21.55 -8.63 -7.89
CA ILE A 174 -21.46 -7.23 -8.35
C ILE A 174 -21.09 -6.29 -7.19
N HIS A 175 -21.67 -6.52 -6.00
CA HIS A 175 -21.38 -5.74 -4.79
C HIS A 175 -19.97 -6.02 -4.29
N ARG A 176 -19.53 -7.29 -4.38
CA ARG A 176 -18.16 -7.68 -4.05
C ARG A 176 -17.15 -6.97 -4.95
N THR A 177 -17.39 -6.99 -6.25
CA THR A 177 -16.59 -6.28 -7.23
C THR A 177 -16.54 -4.79 -6.94
N ALA A 178 -17.66 -4.16 -6.56
CA ALA A 178 -17.69 -2.74 -6.23
C ALA A 178 -16.81 -2.41 -5.01
N ASP A 179 -16.86 -3.21 -3.95
CA ASP A 179 -16.01 -3.06 -2.76
C ASP A 179 -14.52 -3.27 -3.08
N ASP A 180 -14.21 -4.25 -3.94
CA ASP A 180 -12.85 -4.53 -4.41
C ASP A 180 -12.28 -3.36 -5.22
N MET A 181 -13.09 -2.76 -6.10
CA MET A 181 -12.69 -1.59 -6.89
C MET A 181 -12.42 -0.36 -6.01
N GLN A 182 -13.17 -0.16 -4.92
CA GLN A 182 -12.89 0.93 -3.98
C GLN A 182 -11.55 0.73 -3.26
N THR A 183 -11.25 -0.50 -2.85
CA THR A 183 -9.96 -0.85 -2.23
C THR A 183 -8.80 -0.66 -3.20
N LEU A 184 -8.95 -1.13 -4.45
CA LEU A 184 -7.96 -0.94 -5.51
C LEU A 184 -7.75 0.53 -5.85
N LYS A 185 -8.82 1.34 -5.86
CA LYS A 185 -8.72 2.79 -6.06
C LYS A 185 -7.91 3.45 -4.95
N ALA A 186 -8.18 3.12 -3.69
CA ALA A 186 -7.42 3.66 -2.57
C ALA A 186 -5.92 3.31 -2.66
N LEU A 187 -5.61 2.06 -3.03
CA LEU A 187 -4.23 1.63 -3.30
C LEU A 187 -3.60 2.41 -4.46
N TYR A 188 -4.34 2.60 -5.55
CA TYR A 188 -3.87 3.32 -6.73
C TYR A 188 -3.53 4.78 -6.40
N ASP A 189 -4.44 5.47 -5.72
CA ASP A 189 -4.27 6.86 -5.30
C ASP A 189 -3.01 7.00 -4.41
N PHE A 190 -2.79 6.05 -3.50
CA PHE A 190 -1.59 5.99 -2.67
C PHE A 190 -0.30 5.78 -3.50
N PHE A 191 -0.25 4.77 -4.38
CA PHE A 191 0.97 4.47 -5.17
C PHE A 191 1.32 5.55 -6.19
N ILE A 192 0.34 6.35 -6.63
CA ILE A 192 0.60 7.55 -7.43
C ILE A 192 1.13 8.70 -6.58
N GLY A 193 0.59 8.89 -5.37
CA GLY A 193 1.01 9.95 -4.46
C GLY A 193 2.40 9.72 -3.85
N VAL A 194 2.83 8.46 -3.71
CA VAL A 194 4.07 8.14 -3.00
C VAL A 194 5.33 8.54 -3.80
N LYS A 195 6.20 9.33 -3.17
CA LYS A 195 7.39 9.93 -3.81
C LYS A 195 8.63 9.04 -3.81
N ILE A 196 8.55 7.84 -3.25
CA ILE A 196 9.70 6.92 -3.16
C ILE A 196 10.17 6.52 -4.57
N VAL A 197 11.48 6.63 -4.80
CA VAL A 197 12.20 6.33 -6.04
C VAL A 197 13.31 5.30 -5.80
N ASP A 198 13.90 4.79 -6.88
CA ASP A 198 14.99 3.81 -6.83
C ASP A 198 16.22 4.27 -6.04
N ALA A 199 16.48 5.58 -6.00
CA ALA A 199 17.58 6.17 -5.24
C ALA A 199 17.36 6.10 -3.71
N ASP A 200 16.12 5.92 -3.25
CA ASP A 200 15.83 5.84 -1.81
C ASP A 200 16.17 4.47 -1.21
N ILE A 201 16.51 3.48 -2.05
CA ILE A 201 16.66 2.07 -1.70
C ILE A 201 18.12 1.65 -1.75
N ILE A 202 18.53 0.83 -0.78
CA ILE A 202 19.86 0.24 -0.72
C ILE A 202 19.90 -0.90 -1.76
N GLN A 203 20.33 -0.58 -2.97
CA GLN A 203 20.43 -1.53 -4.09
C GLN A 203 21.64 -1.23 -4.98
N SER A 204 21.94 -2.08 -5.97
CA SER A 204 22.97 -1.75 -6.96
C SER A 204 22.46 -0.67 -7.93
N ARG A 205 23.35 0.24 -8.38
CA ARG A 205 22.98 1.38 -9.26
C ARG A 205 22.26 1.00 -10.57
N SER A 206 22.42 -0.24 -11.05
CA SER A 206 21.77 -0.73 -12.27
C SER A 206 20.35 -1.26 -12.07
N GLN A 207 19.95 -1.51 -10.81
CA GLN A 207 18.63 -2.06 -10.50
C GLN A 207 17.59 -0.95 -10.40
N LYS A 208 16.40 -1.23 -10.93
CA LYS A 208 15.22 -0.34 -10.88
C LYS A 208 14.07 -1.04 -10.16
N LEU A 209 14.29 -1.45 -8.91
CA LEU A 209 13.34 -2.25 -8.15
C LEU A 209 12.04 -1.49 -7.84
N VAL A 210 12.12 -0.23 -7.39
CA VAL A 210 10.95 0.59 -7.04
C VAL A 210 10.11 0.87 -8.27
N LEU A 211 10.77 1.29 -9.37
CA LEU A 211 10.08 1.50 -10.64
C LEU A 211 9.43 0.21 -11.15
N GLY A 212 10.11 -0.92 -11.02
CA GLY A 212 9.58 -2.23 -11.40
C GLY A 212 8.32 -2.59 -10.62
N VAL A 213 8.34 -2.43 -9.28
CA VAL A 213 7.16 -2.64 -8.42
C VAL A 213 6.02 -1.71 -8.82
N LYS A 214 6.27 -0.39 -8.93
CA LYS A 214 5.24 0.58 -9.34
C LYS A 214 4.64 0.25 -10.70
N THR A 215 5.45 -0.23 -11.64
CA THR A 215 5.00 -0.63 -12.98
C THR A 215 4.07 -1.84 -12.91
N SER A 216 4.48 -2.90 -12.19
CA SER A 216 3.66 -4.10 -12.01
C SER A 216 2.37 -3.81 -11.24
N VAL A 217 2.41 -2.97 -10.19
CA VAL A 217 1.19 -2.51 -9.49
C VAL A 217 0.20 -1.85 -10.44
N ARG A 218 0.65 -0.91 -11.29
CA ARG A 218 -0.22 -0.25 -12.28
C ARG A 218 -0.79 -1.25 -13.28
N ALA A 219 0.01 -2.22 -13.74
CA ALA A 219 -0.43 -3.25 -14.67
C ALA A 219 -1.51 -4.15 -14.04
N ILE A 220 -1.31 -4.58 -12.78
CA ILE A 220 -2.30 -5.35 -12.00
C ILE A 220 -3.61 -4.56 -11.89
N MET A 221 -3.55 -3.31 -11.43
CA MET A 221 -4.74 -2.47 -11.25
C MET A 221 -5.51 -2.26 -12.56
N THR A 222 -4.79 -2.01 -13.65
CA THR A 222 -5.38 -1.87 -14.99
C THR A 222 -6.11 -3.15 -15.39
N ARG A 223 -5.48 -4.33 -15.26
CA ARG A 223 -6.09 -5.62 -15.63
C ARG A 223 -7.32 -5.94 -14.78
N LEU A 224 -7.26 -5.71 -13.46
CA LEU A 224 -8.38 -5.95 -12.56
C LEU A 224 -9.56 -5.00 -12.85
N SER A 225 -9.29 -3.75 -13.21
CA SER A 225 -10.34 -2.80 -13.60
C SER A 225 -11.03 -3.18 -14.91
N GLN A 226 -10.30 -3.82 -15.84
CA GLN A 226 -10.84 -4.27 -17.12
C GLN A 226 -11.61 -5.60 -17.01
N ASN A 227 -11.22 -6.47 -16.07
CA ASN A 227 -11.81 -7.80 -15.88
C ASN A 227 -12.17 -8.06 -14.41
N PRO A 228 -13.15 -7.36 -13.85
CA PRO A 228 -13.41 -7.36 -12.41
C PRO A 228 -14.15 -8.61 -11.88
N ASN A 229 -14.50 -9.56 -12.74
CA ASN A 229 -15.31 -10.74 -12.41
C ASN A 229 -14.50 -11.99 -11.99
N VAL A 230 -13.17 -11.87 -11.84
CA VAL A 230 -12.29 -12.99 -11.46
C VAL A 230 -12.04 -12.97 -9.95
N LEU A 231 -13.05 -13.33 -9.16
CA LEU A 231 -13.07 -13.05 -7.70
C LEU A 231 -11.90 -13.66 -6.90
N PRO A 232 -11.56 -14.96 -7.03
CA PRO A 232 -10.43 -15.52 -6.27
C PRO A 232 -9.10 -14.84 -6.64
N SER A 233 -8.92 -14.50 -7.92
CA SER A 233 -7.74 -13.80 -8.41
C SER A 233 -7.69 -12.34 -7.95
N THR A 234 -8.83 -11.67 -7.88
CA THR A 234 -8.94 -10.28 -7.41
C THR A 234 -8.62 -10.18 -5.93
N GLU A 235 -9.15 -11.11 -5.13
CA GLU A 235 -8.89 -11.16 -3.69
C GLU A 235 -7.40 -11.34 -3.38
N ILE A 236 -6.75 -12.36 -3.96
CA ILE A 236 -5.33 -12.61 -3.68
C ILE A 236 -4.44 -11.48 -4.20
N ALA A 237 -4.81 -10.86 -5.33
CA ALA A 237 -4.10 -9.69 -5.85
C ALA A 237 -4.20 -8.50 -4.88
N ILE A 238 -5.39 -8.20 -4.35
CA ILE A 238 -5.58 -7.13 -3.36
C ILE A 238 -4.75 -7.41 -2.10
N ARG A 239 -4.75 -8.64 -1.59
CA ARG A 239 -3.95 -9.02 -0.42
C ARG A 239 -2.45 -8.79 -0.63
N ILE A 240 -1.92 -9.22 -1.77
CA ILE A 240 -0.51 -8.98 -2.11
C ILE A 240 -0.23 -7.48 -2.26
N LEU A 241 -1.12 -6.70 -2.89
CA LEU A 241 -0.95 -5.25 -3.02
C LEU A 241 -0.99 -4.53 -1.66
N LEU A 242 -1.79 -5.01 -0.71
CA LEU A 242 -1.82 -4.50 0.66
C LEU A 242 -0.52 -4.83 1.44
N LEU A 243 0.14 -5.96 1.16
CA LEU A 243 1.50 -6.21 1.67
C LEU A 243 2.54 -5.30 1.00
N VAL A 244 2.41 -5.07 -0.31
CA VAL A 244 3.30 -4.16 -1.06
C VAL A 244 3.15 -2.71 -0.59
N TYR A 245 1.97 -2.32 -0.11
CA TYR A 245 1.74 -1.01 0.49
C TYR A 245 2.65 -0.75 1.71
N ILE A 246 2.97 -1.77 2.50
CA ILE A 246 3.67 -1.61 3.80
C ILE A 246 5.00 -0.88 3.66
N PRO A 247 5.98 -1.33 2.84
CA PRO A 247 7.26 -0.64 2.78
C PRO A 247 7.15 0.79 2.24
N PHE A 248 6.24 1.04 1.29
CA PHE A 248 5.99 2.40 0.80
C PHE A 248 5.42 3.32 1.89
N ALA A 249 4.46 2.83 2.67
CA ALA A 249 3.81 3.61 3.71
C ALA A 249 4.80 3.94 4.84
N TYR A 250 5.57 2.96 5.29
CA TYR A 250 6.55 3.13 6.37
C TYR A 250 7.72 4.03 5.99
N LEU A 251 8.18 3.97 4.74
CA LEU A 251 9.23 4.89 4.27
C LEU A 251 8.73 6.32 4.08
N SER A 252 7.41 6.52 3.93
CA SER A 252 6.80 7.84 3.75
C SER A 252 6.46 8.54 5.08
N VAL A 253 6.51 7.82 6.21
CA VAL A 253 6.15 8.34 7.53
C VAL A 253 7.40 8.75 8.31
N ALA A 254 7.46 10.02 8.71
CA ALA A 254 8.61 10.58 9.42
C ALA A 254 8.83 9.94 10.80
N THR A 255 7.76 9.50 11.47
CA THR A 255 7.78 8.88 12.80
C THR A 255 8.19 7.41 12.82
N THR A 256 8.37 6.77 11.66
CA THR A 256 8.88 5.40 11.58
C THR A 256 10.30 5.32 12.14
N SER A 257 10.56 4.31 12.99
CA SER A 257 11.88 4.11 13.59
C SER A 257 12.95 3.89 12.53
N THR A 258 14.18 4.28 12.85
CA THR A 258 15.34 4.12 11.95
C THR A 258 15.55 2.67 11.54
N ASP A 259 15.41 1.73 12.48
CA ASP A 259 15.64 0.30 12.23
C ASP A 259 14.65 -0.25 11.19
N TRP A 260 13.37 0.10 11.29
CA TRP A 260 12.36 -0.30 10.30
C TRP A 260 12.57 0.41 8.97
N ARG A 261 12.92 1.69 8.98
CA ARG A 261 13.20 2.45 7.76
C ARG A 261 14.37 1.84 6.99
N ASP A 262 15.47 1.52 7.66
CA ASP A 262 16.64 0.91 7.04
C ASP A 262 16.34 -0.51 6.56
N TYR A 263 15.59 -1.29 7.34
CA TYR A 263 15.13 -2.62 6.96
C TYR A 263 14.30 -2.59 5.67
N PHE A 264 13.32 -1.68 5.57
CA PHE A 264 12.50 -1.52 4.37
C PHE A 264 13.22 -0.92 3.18
N LYS A 265 14.42 -0.35 3.35
CA LYS A 265 15.29 0.06 2.24
C LYS A 265 16.13 -1.08 1.67
N THR A 266 16.11 -2.28 2.24
CA THR A 266 17.01 -3.35 1.78
C THR A 266 16.61 -3.93 0.42
N THR A 267 17.60 -4.28 -0.40
CA THR A 267 17.39 -4.95 -1.70
C THR A 267 16.47 -6.18 -1.59
N ALA A 268 16.59 -6.95 -0.51
CA ALA A 268 15.83 -8.19 -0.31
C ALA A 268 14.31 -7.95 -0.28
N ILE A 269 13.85 -6.91 0.43
CA ILE A 269 12.44 -6.52 0.46
C ILE A 269 11.97 -6.19 -0.95
N TRP A 270 12.67 -5.29 -1.64
CA TRP A 270 12.23 -4.80 -2.93
C TRP A 270 12.27 -5.84 -4.05
N LEU A 271 13.21 -6.79 -3.99
CA LEU A 271 13.19 -7.97 -4.86
C LEU A 271 11.96 -8.85 -4.60
N ALA A 272 11.64 -9.12 -3.33
CA ALA A 272 10.46 -9.90 -2.97
C ALA A 272 9.17 -9.22 -3.45
N LEU A 273 9.03 -7.91 -3.22
CA LEU A 273 7.90 -7.11 -3.73
C LEU A 273 7.79 -7.17 -5.25
N GLN A 274 8.90 -7.01 -5.96
CA GLN A 274 8.92 -7.05 -7.42
C GLN A 274 8.52 -8.43 -7.94
N ASN A 275 9.03 -9.50 -7.34
CA ASN A 275 8.71 -10.86 -7.73
C ASN A 275 7.23 -11.18 -7.46
N ALA A 276 6.72 -10.84 -6.28
CA ALA A 276 5.33 -11.06 -5.92
C ALA A 276 4.38 -10.32 -6.88
N THR A 277 4.65 -9.04 -7.16
CA THR A 277 3.81 -8.25 -8.08
C THR A 277 3.91 -8.74 -9.53
N LYS A 278 5.08 -9.14 -10.01
CA LYS A 278 5.21 -9.76 -11.34
C LYS A 278 4.42 -11.06 -11.45
N ARG A 279 4.46 -11.94 -10.44
CA ARG A 279 3.67 -13.18 -10.43
C ARG A 279 2.17 -12.92 -10.42
N VAL A 280 1.70 -11.89 -9.70
CA VAL A 280 0.28 -11.48 -9.76
C VAL A 280 -0.05 -10.98 -11.17
N GLU A 281 0.80 -10.15 -11.77
CA GLU A 281 0.61 -9.69 -13.14
C GLU A 281 0.54 -10.86 -14.13
N GLU A 282 1.44 -11.83 -14.02
CA GLU A 282 1.44 -13.07 -14.80
C GLU A 282 0.16 -13.88 -14.58
N HIS A 283 -0.28 -14.06 -13.33
CA HIS A 283 -1.53 -14.78 -13.00
C HIS A 283 -2.76 -14.16 -13.68
N LEU A 284 -2.80 -12.83 -13.79
CA LEU A 284 -3.89 -12.11 -14.43
C LEU A 284 -3.84 -12.12 -15.96
N GLN A 285 -2.89 -12.84 -16.57
CA GLN A 285 -2.86 -13.04 -18.01
C GLN A 285 -3.76 -14.22 -18.41
N PRO A 286 -4.48 -14.15 -19.56
CA PRO A 286 -5.37 -15.22 -20.00
C PRO A 286 -4.70 -16.59 -20.18
N SER A 287 -3.42 -16.62 -20.52
CA SER A 287 -2.63 -17.83 -20.77
C SER A 287 -1.74 -18.25 -19.59
N SER A 288 -2.00 -17.72 -18.39
CA SER A 288 -1.13 -17.97 -17.24
C SER A 288 -1.21 -19.40 -16.73
N THR A 289 -0.06 -19.93 -16.31
CA THR A 289 0.03 -21.18 -15.54
C THR A 289 0.15 -20.93 -14.04
N VAL A 290 0.28 -19.67 -13.61
CA VAL A 290 0.36 -19.30 -12.19
C VAL A 290 -1.02 -19.49 -11.57
N THR A 291 -1.12 -20.27 -10.50
CA THR A 291 -2.39 -20.53 -9.81
C THR A 291 -2.54 -19.66 -8.56
N VAL A 292 -3.77 -19.56 -8.04
CA VAL A 292 -4.06 -18.86 -6.77
C VAL A 292 -3.24 -19.47 -5.62
N GLN A 293 -3.04 -20.79 -5.58
CA GLN A 293 -2.26 -21.44 -4.53
C GLN A 293 -0.77 -21.02 -4.55
N VAL A 294 -0.21 -20.77 -5.73
CA VAL A 294 1.15 -20.22 -5.85
C VAL A 294 1.20 -18.82 -5.25
N LEU A 295 0.19 -17.98 -5.53
CA LEU A 295 0.11 -16.64 -4.98
C LEU A 295 -0.16 -16.60 -3.47
N GLU A 296 -0.94 -17.54 -2.93
CA GLU A 296 -1.12 -17.69 -1.47
C GLU A 296 0.20 -17.99 -0.77
N LYS A 297 1.02 -18.87 -1.34
CA LYS A 297 2.36 -19.14 -0.80
C LYS A 297 3.24 -17.89 -0.85
N GLU A 298 3.25 -17.17 -1.98
CA GLU A 298 4.01 -15.93 -2.13
C GLU A 298 3.52 -14.83 -1.16
N HIS A 299 2.21 -14.77 -0.90
CA HIS A 299 1.64 -13.89 0.12
C HIS A 299 2.19 -14.20 1.51
N GLU A 300 2.19 -15.47 1.93
CA GLU A 300 2.71 -15.86 3.24
C GLU A 300 4.23 -15.64 3.35
N ASP A 301 4.99 -16.00 2.30
CA ASP A 301 6.44 -15.77 2.26
C ASP A 301 6.75 -14.26 2.39
N LEU A 302 5.99 -13.40 1.70
CA LEU A 302 6.15 -11.96 1.79
C LEU A 302 5.73 -11.41 3.17
N LYS A 303 4.62 -11.89 3.73
CA LYS A 303 4.16 -11.51 5.09
C LYS A 303 5.22 -11.83 6.13
N LEU A 304 5.78 -13.04 6.11
CA LEU A 304 6.84 -13.46 7.04
C LEU A 304 8.11 -12.63 6.88
N LEU A 305 8.46 -12.28 5.64
CA LEU A 305 9.58 -11.39 5.37
C LEU A 305 9.33 -10.02 6.02
N LEU A 306 8.18 -9.39 5.78
CA LEU A 306 7.87 -8.06 6.30
C LEU A 306 7.78 -7.98 7.84
N LEU A 307 7.46 -9.10 8.50
CA LEU A 307 7.44 -9.20 9.97
C LEU A 307 8.82 -9.41 10.60
N LYS A 308 9.83 -9.78 9.82
CA LYS A 308 11.14 -10.18 10.35
C LYS A 308 12.12 -9.01 10.35
N LEU A 309 12.11 -8.20 11.41
CA LEU A 309 13.14 -7.18 11.61
C LEU A 309 14.51 -7.87 11.77
N THR A 310 15.37 -7.75 10.76
CA THR A 310 16.75 -8.24 10.82
C THR A 310 17.73 -7.08 10.84
N ILE A 311 18.85 -7.26 11.54
CA ILE A 311 19.98 -6.32 11.48
C ILE A 311 20.42 -6.18 10.02
N VAL A 312 20.39 -4.95 9.51
CA VAL A 312 20.80 -4.66 8.14
C VAL A 312 22.31 -4.54 8.07
N THR A 313 22.97 -5.57 7.57
CA THR A 313 24.41 -5.52 7.30
C THR A 313 24.64 -4.89 5.93
N VAL A 314 25.20 -3.67 5.91
CA VAL A 314 25.45 -2.93 4.68
C VAL A 314 26.92 -3.01 4.28
N ASP A 315 27.19 -3.66 3.14
CA ASP A 315 28.50 -3.64 2.47
C ASP A 315 28.60 -2.47 1.49
N THR A 316 29.70 -1.72 1.58
CA THR A 316 30.03 -0.50 0.84
C THR A 316 31.31 -0.66 0.02
N ALA A 317 31.97 -1.83 0.07
CA ALA A 317 33.29 -2.04 -0.52
C ALA A 317 33.29 -1.83 -2.04
N LYS A 318 32.23 -2.28 -2.72
CA LYS A 318 32.08 -2.11 -4.16
C LYS A 318 31.97 -0.63 -4.54
N GLU A 319 31.06 0.10 -3.90
CA GLU A 319 30.85 1.53 -4.18
C GLU A 319 32.12 2.34 -3.91
N LEU A 320 32.85 2.03 -2.83
CA LEU A 320 34.09 2.69 -2.48
C LEU A 320 35.21 2.42 -3.49
N LEU A 321 35.34 1.17 -3.97
CA LEU A 321 36.28 0.83 -5.04
C LEU A 321 35.95 1.57 -6.35
N ASP A 322 34.67 1.68 -6.68
CA ASP A 322 34.23 2.41 -7.86
C ASP A 322 34.52 3.92 -7.73
N LEU A 323 34.36 4.50 -6.53
CA LEU A 323 34.77 5.89 -6.24
C LEU A 323 36.27 6.09 -6.44
N PHE A 324 37.12 5.16 -5.99
CA PHE A 324 38.56 5.23 -6.22
C PHE A 324 38.91 5.20 -7.71
N LYS A 325 38.32 4.27 -8.46
CA LYS A 325 38.54 4.16 -9.91
C LYS A 325 38.08 5.41 -10.64
N LEU A 326 36.99 6.02 -10.21
CA LEU A 326 36.39 7.19 -10.83
C LEU A 326 37.20 8.45 -10.53
N ALA A 327 37.64 8.66 -9.29
CA ALA A 327 38.51 9.77 -8.91
C ALA A 327 39.82 9.80 -9.71
N ALA A 328 40.37 8.62 -10.05
CA ALA A 328 41.55 8.52 -10.90
C ALA A 328 41.33 8.99 -12.35
N GLN A 329 40.08 9.04 -12.82
CA GLN A 329 39.70 9.38 -14.19
C GLN A 329 39.19 10.82 -14.34
N ILE A 330 38.95 11.52 -13.24
CA ILE A 330 38.53 12.93 -13.27
C ILE A 330 39.72 13.82 -13.63
N ARG A 331 39.54 14.68 -14.62
CA ARG A 331 40.57 15.63 -15.09
C ARG A 331 40.54 16.92 -14.27
N SER A 332 41.67 17.63 -14.22
CA SER A 332 41.69 19.02 -13.73
C SER A 332 40.72 19.89 -14.55
N PRO A 333 40.11 20.95 -13.96
CA PRO A 333 40.27 21.47 -12.59
C PRO A 333 39.28 20.85 -11.57
N LEU A 334 38.82 19.62 -11.77
CA LEU A 334 37.86 18.99 -10.83
C LEU A 334 38.48 17.82 -10.07
N ARG A 335 39.76 17.54 -10.30
CA ARG A 335 40.44 16.34 -9.82
C ARG A 335 40.74 16.41 -8.33
N ALA A 336 41.45 17.44 -7.86
CA ALA A 336 41.90 17.50 -6.48
C ALA A 336 40.71 17.51 -5.51
N ARG A 337 39.70 18.33 -5.79
CA ARG A 337 38.48 18.40 -4.96
C ARG A 337 37.70 17.08 -4.94
N SER A 338 37.62 16.37 -6.07
CA SER A 338 36.96 15.04 -6.12
C SER A 338 37.72 13.99 -5.32
N VAL A 339 39.06 14.03 -5.35
CA VAL A 339 39.91 13.14 -4.55
C VAL A 339 39.71 13.38 -3.06
N GLU A 340 39.59 14.63 -2.61
CA GLU A 340 39.32 14.93 -1.20
C GLU A 340 37.95 14.41 -0.73
N LEU A 341 36.90 14.54 -1.53
CA LEU A 341 35.59 13.94 -1.22
C LEU A 341 35.70 12.42 -1.02
N VAL A 342 36.42 11.74 -1.92
CA VAL A 342 36.62 10.28 -1.84
C VAL A 342 37.45 9.87 -0.62
N LYS A 343 38.45 10.67 -0.22
CA LYS A 343 39.20 10.45 1.03
C LYS A 343 38.31 10.58 2.27
N MET A 344 37.41 11.56 2.30
CA MET A 344 36.44 11.72 3.40
C MET A 344 35.50 10.53 3.48
N MET A 345 34.97 10.06 2.34
CA MET A 345 34.13 8.86 2.26
C MET A 345 34.88 7.61 2.74
N TYR A 346 36.15 7.44 2.37
CA TYR A 346 36.98 6.35 2.88
C TYR A 346 37.11 6.39 4.41
N GLN A 347 37.31 7.57 4.99
CA GLN A 347 37.39 7.73 6.46
C GLN A 347 36.07 7.37 7.14
N LEU A 348 34.94 7.86 6.63
CA LEU A 348 33.61 7.49 7.13
C LEU A 348 33.36 5.99 7.04
N ASN A 349 33.75 5.35 5.93
CA ASN A 349 33.67 3.90 5.78
C ASN A 349 34.53 3.16 6.80
N TYR A 350 35.78 3.58 7.01
CA TYR A 350 36.69 2.97 7.97
C TYR A 350 36.12 3.05 9.40
N ILE A 351 35.69 4.24 9.82
CA ILE A 351 35.16 4.48 11.18
C ILE A 351 33.87 3.69 11.40
N SER A 352 32.95 3.70 10.43
CA SER A 352 31.67 2.98 10.53
C SER A 352 31.80 1.46 10.36
N SER A 353 32.97 0.95 9.97
CA SER A 353 33.25 -0.49 9.92
C SER A 353 33.87 -1.02 11.21
N ASP A 354 34.34 -0.15 12.12
CA ASP A 354 34.91 -0.53 13.40
C ASP A 354 33.79 -0.94 14.37
N PRO A 355 33.77 -2.19 14.88
CA PRO A 355 32.79 -2.66 15.85
C PRO A 355 32.74 -1.81 17.14
N LYS A 356 33.81 -1.09 17.46
CA LYS A 356 33.87 -0.20 18.64
C LYS A 356 33.06 1.08 18.46
N ASN A 357 32.75 1.47 17.22
CA ASN A 357 32.02 2.69 16.90
C ASN A 357 30.55 2.39 16.58
N ALA A 358 29.81 1.89 17.58
CA ALA A 358 28.40 1.49 17.42
C ALA A 358 27.51 2.61 16.85
N THR A 359 27.76 3.87 17.21
CA THR A 359 27.05 5.04 16.66
C THR A 359 27.27 5.16 15.14
N ALA A 360 28.52 5.11 14.68
CA ALA A 360 28.84 5.22 13.26
C ALA A 360 28.34 4.02 12.46
N ALA A 361 28.37 2.81 13.04
CA ALA A 361 27.88 1.59 12.42
C ALA A 361 26.37 1.67 12.07
N ARG A 362 25.56 2.37 12.87
CA ARG A 362 24.12 2.58 12.60
C ARG A 362 23.86 3.42 11.36
N HIS A 363 24.81 4.23 10.92
CA HIS A 363 24.66 5.12 9.76
C HIS A 363 25.18 4.53 8.45
N ARG A 364 25.58 3.25 8.43
CA ARG A 364 26.04 2.58 7.20
C ARG A 364 25.00 2.54 6.06
N PRO A 365 23.67 2.37 6.32
CA PRO A 365 22.65 2.51 5.28
C PRO A 365 22.68 3.88 4.57
N ALA A 366 22.72 4.96 5.35
CA ALA A 366 22.82 6.32 4.83
C ALA A 366 24.15 6.56 4.09
N LEU A 367 25.25 6.02 4.62
CA LEU A 367 26.57 6.11 3.99
C LEU A 367 26.60 5.43 2.61
N LYS A 368 25.95 4.28 2.47
CA LYS A 368 25.86 3.58 1.18
C LYS A 368 25.10 4.40 0.14
N MET A 369 23.98 5.01 0.51
CA MET A 369 23.24 5.92 -0.37
C MET A 369 24.13 7.12 -0.78
N LEU A 370 24.79 7.76 0.18
CA LEU A 370 25.74 8.85 -0.08
C LEU A 370 26.83 8.44 -1.09
N PHE A 371 27.37 7.22 -1.00
CA PHE A 371 28.37 6.75 -1.97
C PHE A 371 27.78 6.60 -3.38
N GLN A 372 26.53 6.16 -3.49
CA GLN A 372 25.86 5.98 -4.78
C GLN A 372 25.51 7.32 -5.44
N ASP A 373 25.07 8.29 -4.64
CA ASP A 373 24.82 9.66 -5.10
C ASP A 373 26.13 10.31 -5.55
N SER A 374 27.18 10.15 -4.74
CA SER A 374 28.52 10.64 -5.06
C SER A 374 29.08 10.03 -6.34
N LEU A 375 28.91 8.71 -6.56
CA LEU A 375 29.30 8.06 -7.81
C LEU A 375 28.62 8.71 -9.03
N THR A 376 27.34 9.04 -8.91
CA THR A 376 26.58 9.71 -9.97
C THR A 376 27.14 11.11 -10.26
N THR A 377 27.42 11.88 -9.22
CA THR A 377 28.01 13.21 -9.36
C THR A 377 29.42 13.16 -9.98
N LEU A 378 30.27 12.25 -9.52
CA LEU A 378 31.63 12.10 -10.02
C LEU A 378 31.66 11.58 -11.47
N GLU A 379 30.68 10.79 -11.91
CA GLU A 379 30.54 10.38 -13.31
C GLU A 379 30.19 11.57 -14.21
N GLY A 380 29.25 12.41 -13.77
CA GLY A 380 28.96 13.69 -14.42
C GLY A 380 30.19 14.59 -14.50
N THR A 381 30.94 14.69 -13.40
CA THR A 381 32.18 15.46 -13.31
C THR A 381 33.25 14.95 -14.28
N LYS A 382 33.43 13.62 -14.38
CA LYS A 382 34.34 13.00 -15.35
C LYS A 382 33.93 13.32 -16.79
N ALA A 383 32.64 13.25 -17.10
CA ALA A 383 32.12 13.49 -18.44
C ALA A 383 32.21 14.97 -18.86
N ALA A 384 32.08 15.89 -17.91
CA ALA A 384 32.10 17.34 -18.15
C ALA A 384 33.45 17.85 -18.70
N VAL A 385 34.56 17.16 -18.40
CA VAL A 385 35.89 17.54 -18.89
C VAL A 385 36.38 16.53 -19.93
N SER A 386 36.08 16.74 -21.21
CA SER A 386 36.63 15.91 -22.29
C SER A 386 38.07 16.29 -22.62
N ASP A 387 38.38 17.59 -22.69
CA ASP A 387 39.71 18.15 -22.87
C ASP A 387 39.93 19.32 -21.89
N VAL A 388 40.99 19.21 -21.07
CA VAL A 388 41.38 20.23 -20.09
C VAL A 388 41.68 21.59 -20.72
N LYS A 389 42.08 21.64 -22.00
CA LYS A 389 42.36 22.89 -22.72
C LYS A 389 41.10 23.70 -23.03
N THR A 390 39.95 23.04 -23.12
CA THR A 390 38.69 23.67 -23.54
C THR A 390 37.89 24.24 -22.38
N ILE A 391 38.24 23.88 -21.14
CA ILE A 391 37.51 24.33 -19.95
C ILE A 391 37.89 25.76 -19.55
N VAL A 392 36.88 26.50 -19.11
CA VAL A 392 36.98 27.84 -18.53
C VAL A 392 36.23 27.87 -17.20
N LEU A 393 36.82 28.47 -16.17
CA LEU A 393 36.25 28.52 -14.80
C LEU A 393 34.93 29.28 -14.69
N VAL A 394 34.60 30.14 -15.66
CA VAL A 394 33.34 30.89 -15.68
C VAL A 394 32.27 30.22 -16.54
N ALA A 395 32.61 29.11 -17.23
CA ALA A 395 31.64 28.41 -18.07
C ALA A 395 30.55 27.75 -17.21
N ASP A 396 29.32 27.77 -17.73
CA ASP A 396 28.16 27.19 -17.05
C ASP A 396 28.38 25.72 -16.67
N GLU A 397 29.01 24.93 -17.55
CA GLU A 397 29.28 23.52 -17.27
C GLU A 397 30.27 23.34 -16.11
N TYR A 398 31.31 24.18 -15.99
CA TYR A 398 32.19 24.15 -14.82
C TYR A 398 31.44 24.52 -13.55
N LYS A 399 30.65 25.60 -13.58
CA LYS A 399 29.87 26.06 -12.42
C LYS A 399 28.84 25.04 -11.96
N LYS A 400 28.21 24.33 -12.90
CA LYS A 400 27.32 23.21 -12.60
C LYS A 400 28.04 22.10 -11.83
N GLN A 401 29.22 21.67 -12.27
CA GLN A 401 29.99 20.65 -11.55
C GLN A 401 30.55 21.16 -10.21
N GLU A 402 30.92 22.44 -10.14
CA GLU A 402 31.34 23.08 -8.88
C GLU A 402 30.24 23.01 -7.82
N ILE A 403 28.99 23.33 -8.20
CA ILE A 403 27.83 23.24 -7.32
C ILE A 403 27.58 21.79 -6.93
N ALA A 404 27.54 20.87 -7.89
CA ALA A 404 27.26 19.46 -7.61
C ALA A 404 28.28 18.83 -6.65
N LEU A 405 29.57 19.18 -6.76
CA LEU A 405 30.60 18.71 -5.83
C LEU A 405 30.50 19.36 -4.44
N LYS A 406 30.00 20.60 -4.34
CA LYS A 406 29.70 21.26 -3.06
C LYS A 406 28.48 20.63 -2.38
N ASP A 407 27.48 20.20 -3.15
CA ASP A 407 26.33 19.48 -2.61
C ASP A 407 26.78 18.15 -2.00
N VAL A 408 27.64 17.39 -2.70
CA VAL A 408 28.26 16.18 -2.15
C VAL A 408 29.06 16.48 -0.87
N LEU A 409 29.81 17.59 -0.83
CA LEU A 409 30.52 18.00 0.39
C LEU A 409 29.53 18.25 1.54
N SER A 410 28.42 18.94 1.28
CA SER A 410 27.38 19.19 2.29
C SER A 410 26.82 17.88 2.86
N ASP A 411 26.53 16.91 1.99
CA ASP A 411 25.98 15.61 2.42
C ASP A 411 27.00 14.79 3.22
N ILE A 412 28.29 14.86 2.86
CA ILE A 412 29.37 14.29 3.69
C ILE A 412 29.38 14.97 5.07
N GLY A 413 29.21 16.29 5.15
CA GLY A 413 29.16 17.02 6.41
C GLY A 413 28.03 16.54 7.33
N ILE A 414 26.84 16.30 6.75
CA ILE A 414 25.71 15.69 7.47
C ILE A 414 26.09 14.29 7.97
N ALA A 415 26.77 13.47 7.16
CA ALA A 415 27.23 12.15 7.57
C ALA A 415 28.25 12.20 8.73
N TYR A 416 29.20 13.15 8.70
CA TYR A 416 30.14 13.40 9.81
C TYR A 416 29.38 13.73 11.10
N SER A 417 28.41 14.66 11.04
CA SER A 417 27.61 15.03 12.20
C SER A 417 26.83 13.84 12.77
N ASN A 418 26.15 13.08 11.90
CA ASN A 418 25.36 11.91 12.33
C ASN A 418 26.23 10.83 12.98
N MET A 419 27.48 10.66 12.51
CA MET A 419 28.43 9.70 13.10
C MET A 419 29.15 10.22 14.34
N GLY A 420 28.83 11.42 14.85
CA GLY A 420 29.47 12.02 16.02
C GLY A 420 30.88 12.54 15.76
N LEU A 421 31.19 12.92 14.51
CA LEU A 421 32.49 13.42 14.07
C LEU A 421 32.49 14.92 13.78
N THR A 422 31.57 15.67 14.39
CA THR A 422 31.37 17.12 14.13
C THR A 422 32.65 17.93 14.31
N ASP A 423 33.45 17.61 15.33
CA ASP A 423 34.69 18.35 15.64
C ASP A 423 35.75 18.23 14.53
N ALA A 424 35.73 17.13 13.76
CA ALA A 424 36.66 16.92 12.65
C ALA A 424 36.22 17.59 11.35
N TRP A 425 34.97 18.07 11.26
CA TRP A 425 34.38 18.53 10.00
C TRP A 425 35.04 19.79 9.45
N ALA A 426 35.36 20.76 10.31
CA ALA A 426 35.98 22.03 9.90
C ALA A 426 37.32 21.82 9.18
N ASP A 427 38.14 20.89 9.66
CA ASP A 427 39.41 20.53 9.04
C ASP A 427 39.20 19.90 7.66
N LYS A 428 38.20 19.02 7.52
CA LYS A 428 37.86 18.39 6.23
C LYS A 428 37.38 19.41 5.22
N GLN A 429 36.51 20.32 5.64
CA GLN A 429 36.03 21.40 4.78
C GLN A 429 37.18 22.30 4.31
N THR A 430 38.15 22.57 5.19
CA THR A 430 39.36 23.33 4.85
C THR A 430 40.18 22.63 3.76
N LEU A 431 40.45 21.32 3.91
CA LEU A 431 41.18 20.53 2.92
C LEU A 431 40.49 20.51 1.55
N PHE A 432 39.15 20.42 1.52
CA PHE A 432 38.41 20.54 0.26
C PHE A 432 38.57 21.91 -0.38
N ASN A 433 38.45 22.99 0.40
CA ASN A 433 38.58 24.35 -0.10
C ASN A 433 40.00 24.64 -0.62
N GLU A 434 41.03 24.07 0.00
CA GLU A 434 42.41 24.10 -0.51
C GLU A 434 42.54 23.35 -1.83
N ALA A 435 41.93 22.17 -1.94
CA ALA A 435 41.93 21.39 -3.18
C ALA A 435 41.22 22.13 -4.34
N VAL A 436 40.15 22.87 -4.07
CA VAL A 436 39.49 23.77 -5.04
C VAL A 436 40.48 24.81 -5.56
N LYS A 437 41.19 25.50 -4.67
CA LYS A 437 42.19 26.52 -5.06
C LYS A 437 43.29 25.92 -5.92
N ILE A 438 43.85 24.78 -5.52
CA ILE A 438 44.90 24.08 -6.28
C ILE A 438 44.44 23.75 -7.70
N ASP A 439 43.23 23.21 -7.83
CA ASP A 439 42.64 22.87 -9.13
C ASP A 439 42.48 24.11 -10.04
N GLU A 440 42.00 25.23 -9.50
CA GLU A 440 41.77 26.48 -10.24
C GLU A 440 43.08 27.19 -10.61
N GLU A 441 44.06 27.21 -9.70
CA GLU A 441 45.39 27.75 -9.93
C GLU A 441 46.13 26.96 -11.01
N HIS A 442 46.09 25.62 -10.95
CA HIS A 442 46.71 24.77 -11.97
C HIS A 442 46.11 24.99 -13.36
N LEU A 443 44.79 25.13 -13.47
CA LEU A 443 44.16 25.45 -14.75
C LEU A 443 44.57 26.84 -15.25
N THR A 444 44.57 27.85 -14.37
CA THR A 444 44.96 29.23 -14.73
C THR A 444 46.40 29.29 -15.23
N LEU A 445 47.33 28.62 -14.53
CA LEU A 445 48.74 28.53 -14.92
C LEU A 445 48.92 27.77 -16.24
N MET A 446 48.18 26.68 -16.43
CA MET A 446 48.21 25.92 -17.69
C MET A 446 47.72 26.76 -18.86
N ARG A 447 46.58 27.44 -18.70
CA ARG A 447 46.00 28.33 -19.73
C ARG A 447 46.96 29.44 -20.12
N ARG A 448 47.53 30.14 -19.13
CA ARG A 448 48.57 31.17 -19.36
C ARG A 448 49.76 30.60 -20.12
N ARG A 449 50.27 29.42 -19.73
CA ARG A 449 51.42 28.78 -20.38
C ARG A 449 51.14 28.39 -21.83
N LEU A 450 49.91 28.02 -22.15
CA LEU A 450 49.50 27.64 -23.50
C LEU A 450 48.96 28.81 -24.33
N SER A 451 48.96 30.04 -23.79
CA SER A 451 48.37 31.22 -24.44
C SER A 451 46.89 31.01 -24.80
N LEU A 452 46.18 30.31 -23.91
CA LEU A 452 44.73 30.08 -23.98
C LEU A 452 44.06 31.04 -22.99
N ASP A 453 44.06 32.34 -23.27
CA ASP A 453 43.28 33.29 -22.46
C ASP A 453 41.79 33.14 -22.80
#